data_AF-A0A2H6GTG7-F1
#
_entry.id   AF-A0A2H6GTG7-F1
#
_cell.length_a   1.000
_cell.length_b   1.000
_cell.length_c   1.000
_cell.angle_alpha   90.00
_cell.angle_beta   90.00
_cell.angle_gamma   90.00
#
_symmetry.space_group_name_H-M   'P 1'
#
loop_
_entity.id
_entity.type
_entity.pdbx_description
1 polymer ?
#
loop_
_entity_poly.entity_id
_entity_poly.type
_entity_poly.pdbx_seq_one_letter_code
_entity_poly.pdbx_strand_id
1 'polypeptide(L)' 'MIDPDKPDELYKAMKEVLLNKDLQGTLKKKGLNYSKKFNWRKSTGEFLNVIESM' A
#
# COMPACT_ATOMS: atom_id res chain seq x y z
N MET A 1 2.03 7.85 6.48
CA MET A 1 3.35 7.30 6.10
C MET A 1 4.26 7.54 7.30
N ILE A 2 5.05 6.56 7.71
CA ILE A 2 5.91 6.61 8.91
C ILE A 2 7.36 6.69 8.45
N ASP A 3 8.19 7.43 9.17
CA ASP A 3 9.62 7.52 8.93
C ASP A 3 10.31 6.22 9.40
N PRO A 4 10.94 5.44 8.50
CA PRO A 4 11.57 4.18 8.87
C PRO A 4 12.83 4.37 9.73
N ASP A 5 13.46 5.55 9.70
CA ASP A 5 14.69 5.85 10.44
C ASP A 5 14.43 6.33 11.87
N LYS A 6 13.16 6.32 12.30
CA LYS A 6 12.73 6.68 13.65
C LYS A 6 12.14 5.47 14.39
N PRO A 7 12.97 4.72 15.14
CA PRO A 7 12.55 3.48 15.80
C PRO A 7 11.33 3.63 16.72
N ASP A 8 11.22 4.75 17.44
CA ASP A 8 10.11 4.99 18.36
C ASP A 8 8.76 5.19 17.63
N GLU A 9 8.78 5.88 16.49
CA GLU A 9 7.59 6.04 15.65
C GLU A 9 7.17 4.69 15.07
N LEU A 10 8.14 3.90 14.60
CA LEU A 10 7.90 2.55 14.11
C LEU A 10 7.30 1.65 15.21
N TYR A 11 7.86 1.66 16.41
CA TYR A 11 7.34 0.90 17.55
C TYR A 11 5.89 1.25 17.86
N LYS A 12 5.57 2.55 17.94
CA LYS A 12 4.20 3.03 18.22
C LYS A 12 3.23 2.58 17.14
N ALA A 13 3.61 2.76 15.87
CA ALA A 13 2.78 2.36 14.73
C ALA A 13 2.54 0.83 14.71
N MET A 14 3.58 0.03 14.95
CA MET A 14 3.46 -1.43 15.03
C MET A 14 2.54 -1.86 16.18
N LYS A 15 2.72 -1.28 17.37
CA LYS A 15 1.87 -1.55 18.53
C LYS A 15 0.41 -1.23 18.23
N GLU A 16 0.14 -0.10 17.59
CA GLU A 16 -1.20 0.31 17.20
C GLU A 16 -1.83 -0.68 16.21
N VAL A 17 -1.11 -1.08 15.16
CA VAL A 17 -1.57 -2.06 14.17
C VAL A 17 -1.85 -3.44 14.77
N LEU A 18 -1.06 -3.86 15.76
CA LEU A 18 -1.21 -5.18 16.39
C LEU A 18 -2.36 -5.23 17.40
N LEU A 19 -2.55 -4.16 18.18
CA LEU A 19 -3.49 -4.13 19.29
C LEU A 19 -4.86 -3.54 18.94
N ASN A 20 -4.92 -2.58 18.01
CA ASN A 20 -6.18 -1.98 17.56
C ASN A 20 -6.82 -2.82 16.43
N LYS A 21 -7.84 -3.61 16.77
CA LYS A 21 -8.51 -4.52 15.83
C LYS A 21 -9.27 -3.80 14.71
N ASP A 22 -9.84 -2.64 15.00
CA ASP A 22 -10.58 -1.85 14.00
C ASP A 22 -9.64 -1.25 12.96
N LEU A 23 -8.51 -0.70 13.43
CA LEU A 23 -7.44 -0.23 12.55
C LEU A 23 -6.91 -1.38 11.70
N GLN A 24 -6.61 -2.53 12.32
CA GLN A 24 -6.13 -3.71 11.61
C GLN A 24 -7.10 -4.16 10.51
N GLY A 25 -8.40 -4.27 10.82
CA GLY A 25 -9.42 -4.65 9.86
C GLY A 25 -9.51 -3.66 8.69
N THR A 26 -9.46 -2.37 9.00
CA THR A 26 -9.48 -1.30 8.00
C THR A 26 -8.27 -1.38 7.06
N LEU A 27 -7.06 -1.56 7.60
CA LEU A 27 -5.84 -1.68 6.81
C LEU A 27 -5.83 -2.94 5.94
N LYS A 28 -6.28 -4.08 6.45
CA LYS A 28 -6.44 -5.33 5.67
C LYS A 28 -7.37 -5.13 4.48
N LYS A 29 -8.56 -4.55 4.71
CA LYS A 29 -9.56 -4.29 3.66
C LYS A 29 -9.01 -3.33 2.60
N LYS A 30 -8.37 -2.23 3.02
CA LYS A 30 -7.75 -1.26 2.10
C LYS A 30 -6.66 -1.92 1.28
N GLY A 31 -5.72 -2.63 1.91
CA GLY A 31 -4.62 -3.31 1.24
C GLY A 31 -5.10 -4.29 0.17
N LEU A 32 -6.09 -5.13 0.50
CA LEU A 32 -6.68 -6.08 -0.45
C LEU A 32 -7.38 -5.37 -1.62
N ASN A 33 -8.08 -4.27 -1.36
CA ASN A 33 -8.72 -3.50 -2.44
C ASN A 33 -7.69 -2.85 -3.37
N TYR A 34 -6.58 -2.35 -2.83
CA TYR A 34 -5.52 -1.75 -3.64
C TYR A 34 -4.70 -2.79 -4.41
N SER A 35 -4.40 -3.95 -3.81
CA SER A 35 -3.63 -5.00 -4.50
C SER A 35 -4.34 -5.50 -5.75
N LYS A 36 -5.69 -5.56 -5.72
CA LYS A 36 -6.52 -5.91 -6.89
C LYS A 36 -6.52 -4.87 -8.01
N LYS A 37 -6.17 -3.61 -7.72
CA LYS A 37 -6.11 -2.56 -8.74
C LYS A 37 -4.89 -2.71 -9.63
N PHE A 38 -3.81 -3.30 -9.12
CA PHE A 38 -2.61 -3.54 -9.90
C PHE A 38 -2.80 -4.79 -10.76
N ASN A 39 -2.56 -4.64 -12.06
CA ASN A 39 -2.58 -5.72 -13.02
C ASN A 39 -1.42 -5.50 -14.00
N TRP A 40 -0.44 -6.40 -13.98
CA TRP A 40 0.74 -6.33 -14.85
C TRP A 40 0.41 -6.12 -16.32
N ARG A 41 -0.55 -6.88 -16.86
CA ARG A 41 -0.94 -6.75 -18.27
C ARG A 41 -1.49 -5.36 -18.57
N LYS A 42 -2.34 -4.83 -17.67
CA LYS A 42 -2.90 -3.49 -17.81
C LYS A 42 -1.80 -2.42 -17.72
N SER A 43 -0.96 -2.49 -16.69
CA SER A 43 0.10 -1.52 -16.44
C SER A 43 1.13 -1.48 -17.56
N THR A 44 1.55 -2.64 -18.08
CA THR A 44 2.48 -2.70 -19.23
C THR A 44 1.83 -2.15 -20.50
N GLY A 45 0.55 -2.44 -20.74
CA GLY A 45 -0.17 -1.90 -21.89
C GLY A 45 -0.34 -0.38 -21.81
N GLU A 46 -0.74 0.15 -20.66
CA GLU A 46 -0.84 1.60 -20.41
C GLU A 46 0.52 2.28 -20.58
N PHE A 47 1.60 1.67 -20.08
CA PHE A 47 2.95 2.20 -20.25
C PHE A 47 3.38 2.21 -21.73
N LEU A 48 3.16 1.12 -22.46
CA LEU A 48 3.51 1.05 -23.88
C LEU A 48 2.78 2.11 -24.70
N ASN A 49 1.48 2.32 -24.45
CA ASN A 49 0.71 3.36 -25.12
C ASN A 49 1.32 4.77 -24.92
N VAL A 50 1.85 5.06 -23.73
CA VAL A 50 2.53 6.35 -23.45
C VAL A 50 3.82 6.45 -24.27
N ILE A 51 4.61 5.39 -24.34
CA ILE A 51 5.85 5.37 -25.13
C ILE A 51 5.57 5.51 -26.63
N GLU A 52 4.52 4.87 -27.15
CA GLU A 52 4.15 4.93 -28.57
C GLU A 52 3.46 6.23 -28.99
N SER A 53 2.96 7.02 -28.03
CA SER A 53 2.32 8.32 -28.28
C SER A 53 3.25 9.52 -28.05
N MET A 54 4.51 9.27 -27.67
CA MET A 54 5.61 10.24 -27.67
C MET A 54 6.27 10.31 -29.04
#